data_AF-A0AAV2KBF1-F1
#
_entry.id   AF-A0AAV2KBF1-F1
#
_cell.length_a   1.000
_cell.length_b   1.000
_cell.length_c   1.000
_cell.angle_alpha   90.00
_cell.angle_beta   90.00
_cell.angle_gamma   90.00
#
_symmetry.space_group_name_H-M   'P 1'
#
loop_
_entity.id
_entity.type
_entity.pdbx_description
1 polymer ?
#
loop_
_entity_poly.entity_id
_entity_poly.type
_entity_poly.pdbx_seq_one_letter_code
_entity_poly.pdbx_strand_id
1 'polypeptide(L)' 'MRRSVGLNPYVKASLVCDGRRLKKRKTSIKKNTLNPTYNEALVFDIPNENIENVSIVIAVMDYDWLKIIK' A
#
# COMPACT_ATOMS: atom_id res chain seq x y z
N MET A 1 8.34 14.21 -27.50
CA MET A 1 8.51 14.16 -26.03
C MET A 1 7.40 13.29 -25.45
N ARG A 2 7.71 12.07 -24.98
CA ARG A 2 6.72 11.28 -24.22
C ARG A 2 6.42 12.07 -22.95
N ARG A 3 5.16 12.49 -22.73
CA ARG A 3 4.73 12.99 -21.42
C ARG A 3 5.09 11.91 -20.42
N SER A 4 6.02 12.19 -19.50
CA SER A 4 6.21 11.36 -18.33
C SER A 4 4.87 11.34 -17.60
N VAL A 5 4.16 10.21 -17.67
CA VAL A 5 2.94 10.02 -16.88
C VAL A 5 3.39 10.10 -15.43
N GLY A 6 2.98 11.15 -14.74
CA GLY A 6 3.27 11.32 -13.33
C GLY A 6 2.69 10.17 -12.54
N LEU A 7 3.52 9.40 -11.84
CA LEU A 7 3.04 8.37 -10.93
C LEU A 7 2.40 9.04 -9.71
N ASN A 8 1.34 8.43 -9.20
CA ASN A 8 0.71 8.80 -7.95
C ASN A 8 0.94 7.68 -6.92
N PRO A 9 2.17 7.50 -6.44
CA PRO A 9 2.49 6.34 -5.61
C PRO A 9 1.79 6.39 -4.24
N TYR A 10 1.44 5.19 -3.77
CA TYR A 10 1.09 4.93 -2.37
C TYR A 10 1.65 3.56 -1.96
N VAL A 11 1.90 3.38 -0.66
CA VAL A 11 2.32 2.08 -0.12
C VAL A 11 1.11 1.36 0.44
N LYS A 12 0.94 0.09 0.07
CA LYS A 12 -0.08 -0.81 0.62
C LYS A 12 0.61 -1.88 1.48
N ALA A 13 0.21 -1.96 2.74
CA ALA A 13 0.59 -3.04 3.65
C ALA A 13 -0.60 -4.00 3.80
N SER A 14 -0.37 -5.30 3.58
CA SER A 14 -1.36 -6.36 3.73
C SER A 14 -0.94 -7.31 4.83
N LEU A 15 -1.75 -7.44 5.87
CA LEU A 15 -1.63 -8.46 6.89
C LEU A 15 -2.15 -9.79 6.34
N VAL A 16 -1.30 -10.81 6.38
CA VAL A 16 -1.56 -12.16 5.90
C VAL A 16 -1.36 -13.12 7.07
N CYS A 17 -2.30 -14.03 7.30
CA CYS A 17 -2.19 -15.12 8.27
C CYS A 17 -2.48 -16.42 7.53
N ASP A 18 -1.62 -17.43 7.68
CA ASP A 18 -1.78 -18.75 7.03
C ASP A 18 -2.02 -18.65 5.51
N GLY A 19 -1.28 -17.75 4.86
CA GLY A 19 -1.39 -17.47 3.43
C GLY A 19 -2.66 -16.71 3.00
N ARG A 20 -3.57 -16.38 3.93
CA ARG A 20 -4.80 -15.63 3.65
C ARG A 20 -4.67 -14.17 4.07
N ARG A 21 -5.07 -13.26 3.19
CA ARG A 21 -5.06 -11.82 3.49
C ARG A 21 -6.22 -11.45 4.43
N LEU A 22 -5.90 -10.97 5.62
CA LEU A 22 -6.87 -10.57 6.64
C LEU A 22 -7.25 -9.08 6.53
N LYS A 23 -6.25 -8.20 6.47
CA LYS A 23 -6.46 -6.74 6.53
C LYS A 23 -5.49 -6.03 5.59
N LYS A 24 -5.92 -4.89 5.05
CA LYS A 24 -5.05 -3.98 4.27
C LYS A 24 -5.14 -2.58 4.83
N ARG A 25 -4.00 -1.88 4.86
CA ARG A 25 -3.92 -0.44 5.08
C ARG A 25 -3.05 0.17 3.99
N LYS A 26 -3.26 1.44 3.71
CA LYS A 26 -2.46 2.19 2.75
C LYS A 26 -2.11 3.56 3.29
N THR A 27 -1.00 4.09 2.82
CA THR A 27 -0.63 5.49 3.04
C THR A 27 -1.55 6.43 2.24
N SER A 28 -1.37 7.73 2.46
CA SER A 28 -1.80 8.75 1.51
C SER A 28 -1.17 8.53 0.13
N ILE A 29 -1.88 8.97 -0.91
CA ILE A 29 -1.37 9.00 -2.27
C ILE A 29 -0.55 10.28 -2.44
N LYS A 30 0.70 10.15 -2.87
CA LYS A 30 1.53 11.30 -3.24
C LYS A 30 1.39 11.54 -4.72
N LYS A 31 1.01 12.75 -5.13
CA LYS A 31 0.69 13.04 -6.54
C LYS A 31 1.95 13.36 -7.32
N ASN A 32 2.03 12.86 -8.56
CA ASN A 32 3.04 13.22 -9.57
C ASN A 32 4.48 13.23 -9.01
N THR A 33 4.89 12.14 -8.37
CA THR A 33 6.26 12.03 -7.82
C THR A 33 6.81 10.62 -7.97
N LEU A 34 8.10 10.53 -8.26
CA LEU A 34 8.87 9.28 -8.22
C LEU A 34 9.59 9.08 -6.87
N ASN A 35 9.63 10.12 -6.02
CA ASN A 35 10.35 10.13 -4.74
C ASN A 35 9.39 10.53 -3.61
N PRO A 36 8.40 9.70 -3.26
CA PRO A 36 7.44 10.03 -2.23
C PRO A 36 8.02 9.92 -0.82
N THR A 37 7.71 10.88 0.03
CA THR A 37 7.93 10.79 1.49
C THR A 37 6.58 10.67 2.18
N TYR A 38 6.37 9.58 2.92
CA TYR A 38 5.08 9.31 3.57
C TYR A 38 5.05 9.76 5.02
N ASN A 39 6.01 9.34 5.85
CA ASN A 39 6.04 9.59 7.30
C ASN A 39 4.71 9.20 7.99
N GLU A 40 4.12 8.08 7.57
CA GLU A 40 2.83 7.59 8.05
C GLU A 40 3.01 6.24 8.76
N ALA A 41 2.34 6.06 9.90
CA ALA A 41 2.27 4.79 10.60
C ALA A 41 1.05 3.97 10.13
N LEU A 42 1.28 2.72 9.71
CA LEU A 42 0.22 1.76 9.39
C LEU A 42 0.12 0.72 10.52
N VAL A 43 -0.88 0.86 11.39
CA VAL A 43 -1.00 0.06 12.63
C VAL A 43 -1.90 -1.16 12.43
N PHE A 44 -1.44 -2.35 12.78
CA PHE A 44 -2.25 -3.57 12.75
C PHE A 44 -2.35 -4.17 14.15
N ASP A 45 -3.57 -4.43 14.59
CA ASP A 45 -3.83 -5.14 15.84
C ASP A 45 -3.82 -6.65 15.54
N ILE A 46 -2.97 -7.39 16.24
CA ILE A 46 -2.76 -8.83 16.02
C ILE A 46 -2.94 -9.53 17.37
N PRO A 47 -3.88 -10.49 17.48
CA PRO A 47 -4.00 -11.32 18.67
C PRO A 47 -2.70 -12.11 18.92
N ASN A 48 -2.31 -12.28 20.18
CA ASN A 48 -1.07 -12.98 20.53
C ASN A 48 -1.02 -14.42 19.96
N GLU A 49 -2.16 -15.10 19.92
CA GLU A 49 -2.28 -16.46 19.35
C GLU A 49 -1.98 -16.54 17.84
N ASN A 50 -2.00 -15.41 17.12
CA ASN A 50 -1.72 -15.36 15.68
C ASN A 50 -0.31 -14.84 15.36
N ILE A 51 0.45 -14.36 16.34
CA ILE A 51 1.68 -13.58 16.10
C ILE A 51 2.75 -14.36 15.31
N GLU A 52 2.82 -15.67 15.48
CA GLU A 52 3.81 -16.53 14.80
C GLU A 52 3.43 -16.84 13.34
N ASN A 53 2.14 -16.75 13.00
CA ASN A 53 1.60 -17.18 11.71
C ASN A 53 1.28 -16.00 10.77
N VAL A 54 1.58 -14.77 11.21
CA VAL A 54 1.33 -13.55 10.45
C VAL A 54 2.56 -13.07 9.68
N SER A 55 2.29 -12.49 8.52
CA SER A 55 3.27 -11.77 7.71
C SER A 55 2.67 -10.46 7.22
N ILE A 56 3.53 -9.46 7.01
CA ILE A 56 3.16 -8.20 6.39
C ILE A 56 3.76 -8.16 4.98
N VAL A 57 2.89 -8.08 3.97
CA VAL A 57 3.29 -7.87 2.58
C VAL A 57 3.19 -6.38 2.25
N ILE A 58 4.31 -5.77 1.87
CA ILE A 58 4.42 -4.36 1.51
C ILE A 58 4.59 -4.24 -0.01
N ALA A 59 3.77 -3.40 -0.64
CA ALA A 59 3.88 -3.12 -2.07
C ALA A 59 3.70 -1.62 -2.35
N VAL A 60 4.55 -1.08 -3.23
CA VAL A 60 4.34 0.24 -3.84
C VAL A 60 3.33 0.07 -4.97
N MET A 61 2.30 0.91 -4.96
CA MET A 61 1.20 0.88 -5.92
C MET A 61 1.10 2.26 -6.59
N ASP A 62 0.65 2.30 -7.84
CA ASP A 62 0.32 3.54 -8.54
C ASP A 62 -1.20 3.76 -8.53
N TYR A 63 -1.64 4.96 -8.13
CA TYR A 63 -3.03 5.36 -8.20
C TYR A 63 -3.34 6.03 -9.54
N ASP A 64 -3.84 5.24 -10.48
CA ASP A 64 -4.28 5.73 -11.79
C ASP A 64 -5.76 6.13 -11.75
N TRP A 65 -6.02 7.43 -11.65
CA TRP A 65 -7.37 8.01 -11.65
C TRP A 65 -8.08 7.85 -13.00
N LEU A 66 -7.33 7.77 -14.11
CA LEU A 66 -7.90 7.63 -15.46
C LEU A 66 -8.50 6.23 -15.69
N LYS A 67 -8.12 5.23 -14.90
CA LYS A 67 -8.73 3.89 -14.93
C LYS A 67 -10.05 3.78 -14.17
N ILE A 68 -10.41 4.78 -13.35
CA ILE A 68 -11.62 4.74 -12.50
C ILE A 68 -12.83 5.35 -13.24
N ILE A 69 -12.60 6.15 -14.27
CA ILE A 69 -13.64 6.89 -15.02
C ILE A 69 -13.87 6.27 -16.42
N LYS A 70 -13.31 5.09 -16.69
CA LYS A 70 -13.57 4.26 -17.88
C LYS A 70 -14.29 3.01 -17.44
#